data_AF-A0A133YTW8-F1
#
_entry.id   AF-A0A133YTW8-F1
#
_cell.length_a   1.000
_cell.length_b   1.000
_cell.length_c   1.000
_cell.angle_alpha   90.00
_cell.angle_beta   90.00
_cell.angle_gamma   90.00
#
_symmetry.space_group_name_H-M   'P 1'
#
loop_
_entity.id
_entity.type
_entity.pdbx_description
1 polymer ?
#
loop_
_entity_poly.entity_id
_entity_poly.type
_entity_poly.pdbx_seq_one_letter_code
_entity_poly.pdbx_strand_id
1 'polypeptide(L)'
;MDLIHIGGLCGAILSIIALVKAILKFIKAINDLKNSVDSLKANVKEMKTDFEQSKKTDKNQSKAILSILRQHIIQMTNQIQNKGYIDNEELYCLNNLYDCYKKLGGNCTVDIRYKEVIKLPVQKSKYIEIAKENKKYEN
;
A
#
# COMPACT_ATOMS: atom_id res chain seq x y z
N MET A 1 -15.20 -34.04 74.56
CA MET A 1 -14.62 -33.12 73.55
C MET A 1 -14.69 -33.88 72.24
N ASP A 2 -15.79 -33.65 71.55
CA ASP A 2 -16.43 -34.72 70.79
C ASP A 2 -15.88 -34.75 69.36
N LEU A 3 -15.76 -35.96 68.82
CA LEU A 3 -15.25 -36.24 67.46
C LEU A 3 -15.92 -35.37 66.38
N ILE A 4 -17.16 -34.94 66.63
CA ILE A 4 -17.98 -34.06 65.80
C ILE A 4 -17.39 -32.64 65.69
N HIS A 5 -16.86 -32.07 66.78
CA HIS A 5 -16.26 -30.73 66.77
C HIS A 5 -14.90 -30.70 66.03
N ILE A 6 -14.12 -31.78 66.12
CA ILE A 6 -12.84 -31.93 65.40
C ILE A 6 -13.09 -32.13 63.89
N GLY A 7 -14.11 -32.90 63.51
CA GLY A 7 -14.51 -33.08 62.12
C GLY A 7 -14.97 -31.79 61.44
N GLY A 8 -15.74 -30.96 62.15
CA GLY A 8 -16.20 -29.65 61.66
C GLY A 8 -15.05 -28.66 61.41
N LEU A 9 -14.07 -28.59 62.32
CA LEU A 9 -12.90 -27.72 62.16
C LEU A 9 -12.01 -28.14 60.97
N CYS A 10 -11.83 -29.45 60.76
CA CYS A 10 -11.05 -29.97 59.63
C CYS A 10 -11.68 -29.62 58.28
N GLY A 11 -13.01 -29.77 58.15
CA GLY A 11 -13.75 -29.38 56.94
C GLY A 11 -13.62 -27.89 56.60
N ALA A 12 -13.70 -27.03 57.62
CA ALA A 12 -13.51 -25.59 57.45
C ALA A 12 -12.09 -25.24 56.94
N ILE A 13 -11.05 -25.84 57.53
CA ILE A 13 -9.64 -25.63 57.10
C ILE A 13 -9.44 -26.05 55.64
N LEU A 14 -9.97 -27.21 55.23
CA LEU A 14 -9.86 -27.69 53.86
C LEU A 14 -10.54 -26.74 52.86
N SER A 15 -11.71 -26.19 53.21
CA SER A 15 -12.41 -25.22 52.36
C SER A 15 -11.63 -23.91 52.18
N ILE A 16 -10.98 -23.42 53.24
CA ILE A 16 -10.13 -22.22 53.21
C ILE A 16 -8.91 -22.46 52.31
N ILE A 17 -8.26 -23.63 52.42
CA ILE A 17 -7.11 -24.00 51.57
C ILE A 17 -7.52 -24.05 50.09
N ALA A 18 -8.69 -24.61 49.77
CA ALA A 18 -9.20 -24.66 48.41
C ALA A 18 -9.45 -23.25 47.85
N LEU A 19 -10.04 -22.36 48.67
CA LEU A 19 -10.26 -20.97 48.31
C LEU A 19 -8.94 -20.22 48.06
N VAL A 20 -7.94 -20.37 48.94
CA VAL A 20 -6.61 -19.76 48.77
C VAL A 20 -5.95 -20.23 47.47
N LYS A 21 -6.02 -21.53 47.15
CA LYS A 21 -5.50 -22.06 45.88
C LYS A 21 -6.20 -21.46 44.67
N ALA A 22 -7.52 -21.26 44.74
CA ALA A 22 -8.27 -20.62 43.68
C ALA A 22 -7.82 -19.15 43.50
N ILE A 23 -7.69 -18.39 44.60
CA ILE A 23 -7.22 -17.00 44.58
C ILE A 23 -5.81 -16.90 43.97
N LEU A 24 -4.88 -17.78 44.36
CA LEU A 24 -3.52 -17.79 43.82
C LEU A 24 -3.50 -18.05 42.29
N LYS A 25 -4.35 -18.96 41.80
CA LYS A 25 -4.50 -19.20 40.35
C LYS A 25 -5.02 -17.96 39.63
N PHE A 26 -6.01 -17.27 40.20
CA PHE A 26 -6.53 -16.03 39.63
C PHE A 26 -5.48 -14.91 39.62
N ILE A 27 -4.70 -14.74 40.68
CA ILE A 27 -3.61 -13.76 40.73
C ILE A 27 -2.59 -14.02 39.62
N LYS A 28 -2.21 -15.29 39.41
CA LYS A 28 -1.29 -15.67 38.32
C LYS A 28 -1.88 -15.29 36.96
N ALA A 29 -3.14 -15.63 36.71
CA ALA A 29 -3.81 -15.29 35.45
C ALA A 29 -3.89 -13.77 35.21
N ILE A 30 -4.14 -12.97 36.26
CA ILE A 30 -4.13 -11.50 36.17
C ILE A 30 -2.74 -10.98 35.81
N ASN A 31 -1.68 -11.57 36.39
CA ASN A 31 -0.31 -11.16 36.10
C ASN A 31 0.08 -11.51 34.65
N ASP A 32 -0.30 -12.70 34.17
CA ASP A 32 -0.05 -13.11 32.78
C ASP A 32 -0.83 -12.23 31.79
N LEU A 33 -2.07 -11.85 32.14
CA LEU A 33 -2.86 -10.89 31.37
C LEU A 33 -2.20 -9.52 31.32
N LYS A 34 -1.70 -9.01 32.46
CA LYS A 34 -0.99 -7.74 32.53
C LYS A 34 0.24 -7.73 31.61
N ASN A 35 1.05 -8.78 31.66
CA ASN A 35 2.22 -8.92 30.79
C ASN A 35 1.83 -8.92 29.31
N SER A 36 0.72 -9.59 28.97
CA SER A 36 0.19 -9.61 27.60
C SER A 36 -0.33 -8.25 27.16
N VAL A 37 -0.95 -7.47 28.06
CA VAL A 37 -1.39 -6.10 27.76
C VAL A 37 -0.19 -5.18 27.55
N ASP A 38 0.86 -5.31 28.36
CA ASP A 38 2.08 -4.50 28.23
C ASP A 38 2.80 -4.80 26.90
N SER A 39 2.87 -6.06 26.48
CA SER A 39 3.45 -6.43 25.18
C SER A 39 2.59 -5.93 24.02
N LEU A 40 1.26 -6.04 24.10
CA LEU A 40 0.35 -5.47 23.10
C LEU A 40 0.52 -3.96 22.97
N LYS A 41 0.68 -3.24 24.08
CA LYS A 41 0.91 -1.80 24.08
C LYS A 41 2.21 -1.43 23.38
N ALA A 42 3.28 -2.21 23.58
CA ALA A 42 4.54 -2.03 22.87
C ALA A 42 4.37 -2.28 21.37
N ASN A 43 3.75 -3.40 20.97
CA ASN A 43 3.51 -3.75 19.57
C ASN A 43 2.66 -2.70 18.84
N VAL A 44 1.62 -2.16 19.49
CA VAL A 44 0.79 -1.09 18.90
C VAL A 44 1.59 0.19 18.67
N LYS A 45 2.53 0.51 19.56
CA LYS A 45 3.40 1.69 19.42
C LYS A 45 4.38 1.52 18.26
N GLU A 46 4.96 0.33 18.12
CA GLU A 46 5.84 -0.03 16.99
C GLU A 46 5.07 0.02 15.67
N MET A 47 3.91 -0.65 15.60
CA MET A 47 3.06 -0.66 14.41
C MET A 47 2.66 0.76 13.96
N LYS A 48 2.38 1.67 14.90
CA LYS A 48 2.12 3.08 14.58
C LYS A 48 3.32 3.76 13.95
N THR A 49 4.52 3.47 14.45
CA THR A 49 5.77 4.04 13.94
C THR A 49 6.06 3.54 12.53
N ASP A 50 5.93 2.23 12.31
CA ASP A 50 6.13 1.60 11.00
C ASP A 50 5.11 2.11 9.97
N PHE A 51 3.85 2.29 10.38
CA PHE A 51 2.82 2.85 9.52
C PHE A 51 3.13 4.28 9.06
N GLU A 52 3.57 5.17 9.96
CA GLU A 52 3.95 6.53 9.58
C GLU A 52 5.19 6.54 8.66
N GLN A 53 6.15 5.65 8.89
CA GLN A 53 7.33 5.50 8.05
C GLN A 53 6.97 4.98 6.65
N SER A 54 6.07 3.99 6.55
CA SER A 54 5.53 3.48 5.28
C SER A 54 4.80 4.59 4.53
N LYS A 55 3.91 5.34 5.19
CA LYS A 55 3.20 6.47 4.60
C LYS A 55 4.14 7.56 4.06
N LYS A 56 5.25 7.84 4.76
CA LYS A 56 6.28 8.77 4.29
C LYS A 56 6.99 8.23 3.05
N THR A 57 7.30 6.95 3.04
CA THR A 57 7.93 6.26 1.89
C THR A 57 7.02 6.31 0.67
N ASP A 58 5.75 5.98 0.81
CA ASP A 58 4.76 6.00 -0.27
C ASP A 58 4.61 7.40 -0.88
N LYS A 59 4.59 8.44 -0.03
CA LYS A 59 4.57 9.84 -0.50
C LYS A 59 5.81 10.19 -1.31
N ASN A 60 6.99 9.76 -0.88
CA ASN A 60 8.24 10.02 -1.58
C ASN A 60 8.29 9.27 -2.92
N GLN A 61 7.86 8.00 -2.94
CA GLN A 61 7.75 7.21 -4.16
C GLN A 61 6.76 7.83 -5.15
N SER A 62 5.59 8.27 -4.67
CA SER A 62 4.59 8.96 -5.50
C SER A 62 5.16 10.21 -6.16
N LYS A 63 5.95 11.01 -5.43
CA LYS A 63 6.64 12.19 -5.99
C LYS A 63 7.70 11.82 -7.03
N ALA A 64 8.48 10.77 -6.78
CA ALA A 64 9.48 10.29 -7.72
C ALA A 64 8.83 9.80 -9.03
N ILE A 65 7.77 8.99 -8.92
CA ILE A 65 6.98 8.51 -10.07
C ILE A 65 6.39 9.71 -10.83
N LEU A 66 5.82 10.69 -10.13
CA LEU A 66 5.29 11.90 -10.75
C LEU A 66 6.35 12.66 -11.56
N SER A 67 7.58 12.75 -11.04
CA SER A 67 8.71 13.40 -11.74
C SER A 67 9.13 12.62 -12.99
N ILE A 68 9.16 11.29 -12.91
CA ILE A 68 9.49 10.42 -14.05
C ILE A 68 8.42 10.52 -15.12
N LEU A 69 7.14 10.43 -14.75
CA LEU A 69 6.02 10.59 -15.68
C LEU A 69 6.06 11.96 -16.36
N ARG A 70 6.30 13.04 -15.61
CA ARG A 70 6.48 14.39 -16.18
C ARG A 70 7.58 14.40 -17.22
N GLN A 71 8.76 13.87 -16.90
CA GLN A 71 9.89 13.88 -17.82
C GLN A 71 9.60 13.04 -19.08
N HIS A 72 8.99 11.87 -18.91
CA HIS A 72 8.67 10.97 -20.01
C HIS A 72 7.63 11.58 -20.96
N ILE A 73 6.56 12.18 -20.41
CA ILE A 73 5.55 12.89 -21.21
C ILE A 73 6.19 14.06 -21.97
N ILE A 74 7.07 14.84 -21.33
CA ILE A 74 7.80 15.93 -22.00
C ILE A 74 8.64 15.39 -23.17
N GLN A 75 9.35 14.28 -22.98
CA GLN A 75 10.17 13.68 -24.04
C GLN A 75 9.31 13.20 -25.21
N MET A 76 8.23 12.46 -24.94
CA MET A 76 7.31 11.99 -25.97
C MET A 76 6.65 13.16 -26.72
N THR A 77 6.14 14.16 -25.99
CA THR A 77 5.51 15.32 -26.62
C THR A 77 6.47 16.12 -27.48
N ASN A 78 7.74 16.29 -27.07
CA ASN A 78 8.76 16.92 -27.91
C ASN A 78 9.00 16.13 -29.20
N GLN A 79 9.08 14.80 -29.13
CA GLN A 79 9.26 13.96 -30.32
C GLN A 79 8.07 14.07 -31.27
N ILE A 80 6.85 14.02 -30.73
CA ILE A 80 5.60 14.15 -31.50
C ILE A 80 5.51 15.54 -32.15
N GLN A 81 5.83 16.61 -31.40
CA GLN A 81 5.86 17.98 -31.96
C GLN A 81 6.87 18.10 -33.09
N ASN A 82 8.08 17.55 -32.93
CA ASN A 82 9.11 17.58 -33.97
C ASN A 82 8.70 16.80 -35.23
N LYS A 83 7.92 15.72 -35.08
CA LYS A 83 7.36 14.95 -36.21
C LYS A 83 6.19 15.66 -36.88
N GLY A 84 5.42 16.46 -36.14
CA GLY A 84 4.24 17.18 -36.62
C GLY A 84 2.96 16.34 -36.75
N TYR A 85 2.98 15.09 -36.31
CA TYR A 85 1.83 14.18 -36.27
C TYR A 85 2.00 13.22 -35.08
N ILE A 86 0.91 12.57 -34.68
CA ILE A 86 0.92 11.54 -33.64
C ILE A 86 0.45 10.22 -34.24
N ASP A 87 1.15 9.11 -34.00
CA ASP A 87 0.61 7.82 -34.41
C ASP A 87 -0.40 7.26 -33.39
N ASN A 88 -1.23 6.30 -33.81
CA ASN A 88 -2.28 5.74 -32.94
C ASN A 88 -1.72 5.09 -31.66
N GLU A 89 -0.52 4.52 -31.71
CA GLU A 89 0.10 3.83 -30.58
C GLU A 89 0.70 4.84 -29.60
N GLU A 90 1.38 5.86 -30.12
CA GLU A 90 1.86 7.04 -29.38
C GLU A 90 0.69 7.73 -28.67
N LEU A 91 -0.44 7.93 -29.34
CA LEU A 91 -1.63 8.54 -28.75
C LEU A 91 -2.17 7.69 -27.58
N TYR A 92 -2.28 6.38 -27.77
CA TYR A 92 -2.71 5.46 -26.70
C TYR A 92 -1.75 5.50 -25.49
N CYS A 93 -0.44 5.41 -25.75
CA CYS A 93 0.58 5.43 -24.70
C CYS A 93 0.61 6.76 -23.95
N LEU A 94 0.54 7.87 -24.69
CA LEU A 94 0.52 9.22 -24.13
C LEU A 94 -0.71 9.43 -23.24
N ASN A 95 -1.89 8.99 -23.67
CA ASN A 95 -3.12 9.07 -22.85
C ASN A 95 -2.97 8.30 -21.54
N ASN A 96 -2.47 7.07 -21.58
CA ASN A 96 -2.27 6.27 -20.38
C ASN A 96 -1.25 6.90 -19.41
N LEU A 97 -0.15 7.43 -19.93
CA LEU A 97 0.85 8.14 -19.12
C LEU A 97 0.26 9.41 -18.50
N TYR A 98 -0.51 10.17 -19.28
CA TYR A 98 -1.18 11.38 -18.82
C TYR A 98 -2.21 11.08 -17.72
N ASP A 99 -3.02 10.04 -17.87
CA ASP A 99 -4.00 9.63 -16.87
C ASP A 99 -3.33 9.23 -15.55
N CYS A 100 -2.25 8.45 -15.63
CA CYS A 100 -1.44 8.10 -14.45
C CYS A 100 -0.85 9.35 -13.79
N TYR A 101 -0.34 10.29 -14.60
CA TYR A 101 0.21 11.55 -14.13
C TYR A 101 -0.83 12.39 -13.39
N LYS A 102 -2.06 12.50 -13.91
CA LYS A 102 -3.15 13.24 -13.27
C LYS A 102 -3.63 12.59 -11.97
N LYS A 103 -3.72 11.25 -11.93
CA LYS A 103 -4.07 10.51 -10.70
C LYS A 103 -3.08 10.77 -9.56
N LEU A 104 -1.81 11.02 -9.87
CA LEU A 104 -0.77 11.38 -8.90
C LEU A 104 -0.71 12.89 -8.57
N GLY A 105 -1.69 13.69 -9.03
CA GLY A 105 -1.77 15.13 -8.76
C GLY A 105 -0.93 16.01 -9.69
N GLY A 106 -0.55 15.50 -10.86
CA GLY A 106 0.19 16.23 -11.88
C GLY A 106 -0.53 17.48 -12.42
N ASN A 107 0.25 18.52 -12.76
CA ASN A 107 -0.26 19.83 -13.18
C ASN A 107 0.72 20.61 -14.08
N CYS A 108 0.23 21.77 -14.53
CA CYS A 108 1.01 22.84 -15.16
C CYS A 108 1.49 22.50 -16.59
N THR A 109 2.79 22.62 -16.87
CA THR A 109 3.38 22.50 -18.22
C THR A 109 3.01 21.22 -18.98
N VAL A 110 2.82 20.11 -18.28
CA VAL A 110 2.44 18.83 -18.91
C VAL A 110 1.03 18.89 -19.50
N ASP A 111 0.09 19.56 -18.82
CA ASP A 111 -1.29 19.71 -19.29
C ASP A 111 -1.35 20.50 -20.60
N ILE A 112 -0.52 21.53 -20.73
CA ILE A 112 -0.43 22.36 -21.93
C ILE A 112 0.15 21.54 -23.08
N ARG A 113 1.32 20.93 -22.87
CA ARG A 113 1.99 20.08 -23.87
C ARG A 113 1.11 18.96 -24.37
N TYR A 114 0.44 18.24 -23.46
CA TYR A 114 -0.48 17.18 -23.82
C TYR A 114 -1.61 17.70 -24.73
N LYS A 115 -2.26 18.81 -24.33
CA LYS A 115 -3.34 19.44 -25.13
C LYS A 115 -2.89 19.95 -26.49
N GLU A 116 -1.62 20.32 -26.65
CA GLU A 116 -1.07 20.74 -27.93
C GLU A 116 -0.88 19.54 -28.86
N VAL A 117 -0.27 18.45 -28.38
CA VAL A 117 0.07 17.32 -29.24
C VAL A 117 -1.13 16.47 -29.65
N ILE A 118 -2.16 16.36 -28.81
CA ILE A 118 -3.37 15.58 -29.17
C ILE A 118 -4.19 16.23 -30.29
N LYS A 119 -3.90 17.49 -30.65
CA LYS A 119 -4.55 18.20 -31.76
C LYS A 119 -3.87 17.93 -33.10
N LEU A 120 -2.68 17.32 -33.08
CA LEU A 120 -1.94 17.00 -34.29
C LEU A 120 -2.65 15.89 -35.08
N PRO A 121 -2.44 15.82 -36.41
CA PRO A 121 -3.04 14.78 -37.23
C PRO A 121 -2.62 13.38 -36.75
N VAL A 122 -3.59 12.46 -36.69
CA VAL A 122 -3.35 11.08 -36.27
C VAL A 122 -2.99 10.22 -37.47
N GLN A 123 -1.87 9.49 -37.39
CA GLN A 123 -1.42 8.57 -38.43
C GLN A 123 -1.43 7.11 -37.96
N LYS A 124 -1.49 6.17 -38.91
CA LYS A 124 -1.35 4.74 -38.58
C LYS A 124 0.10 4.48 -38.16
N SER A 125 0.28 3.62 -37.15
CA SER A 125 1.61 3.27 -36.64
C SER A 125 2.46 2.67 -37.77
N LYS A 126 3.68 3.20 -37.90
CA LYS A 126 4.64 2.80 -38.93
C LYS A 126 5.00 1.31 -38.84
N TYR A 127 4.92 0.72 -37.64
CA TYR A 127 5.13 -0.71 -37.42
C TYR A 127 4.05 -1.58 -38.07
N ILE A 128 2.80 -1.10 -38.12
CA ILE A 128 1.72 -1.83 -38.81
C ILE A 128 1.96 -1.82 -40.32
N GLU A 129 2.53 -0.74 -40.86
CA GLU A 129 2.88 -0.64 -42.28
C GLU A 129 4.06 -1.56 -42.63
N ILE A 130 5.12 -1.54 -41.84
CA ILE A 130 6.29 -2.43 -42.00
C ILE A 130 5.88 -3.91 -41.87
N ALA A 131 5.02 -4.24 -40.90
CA ALA A 131 4.53 -5.62 -40.73
C ALA A 131 3.68 -6.11 -41.91
N LYS A 132 2.94 -5.20 -42.56
CA LYS A 132 2.19 -5.51 -43.80
C LYS A 132 3.09 -5.68 -45.00
N GLU A 133 4.13 -4.85 -45.13
CA GLU A 133 5.14 -5.00 -46.18
C GLU A 133 5.90 -6.32 -46.04
N ASN A 134 6.39 -6.66 -44.83
CA ASN A 134 7.11 -7.91 -44.61
C ASN A 134 6.25 -9.15 -44.94
N LYS A 135 4.97 -9.15 -44.57
CA LYS A 135 4.02 -10.22 -44.97
C LYS A 135 3.78 -10.33 -46.47
N LYS A 136 4.00 -9.26 -47.24
CA LYS A 136 3.83 -9.25 -48.70
C LYS A 136 4.97 -9.97 -49.42
N TYR A 137 6.14 -10.08 -48.79
CA TYR A 137 7.32 -10.77 -49.33
C TYR A 137 7.45 -12.23 -48.84
N GLU A 138 6.54 -12.67 -47.96
CA GLU A 138 6.46 -14.05 -47.44
C GLU A 138 5.46 -14.94 -48.24
N ASN A 139 4.80 -14.41 -49.27
CA ASN A 139 3.90 -15.15 -50.17
C ASN A 139 4.43 -15.17 -51.61
#